data_AF-A0A8H4ADM8-F1
#
_entry.id   AF-A0A8H4ADM8-F1
#
_cell.length_a   1.000
_cell.length_b   1.000
_cell.length_c   1.000
_cell.angle_alpha   90.00
_cell.angle_beta   90.00
_cell.angle_gamma   90.00
#
_symmetry.space_group_name_H-M   'P 1'
#
loop_
_entity.id
_entity.type
_entity.pdbx_description
1 polymer ?
#
loop_
_entity_poly.entity_id
_entity_poly.type
_entity_poly.pdbx_seq_one_letter_code
_entity_poly.pdbx_strand_id
1 'polypeptide(L)'
;MTIVSSMASQNWESADETAKAEYRRIVKEALRVRNEMYSESEPRKDLKLLGSGGYANVYSAKFNGKQYAVKNLRKTLRLEHKEAMSLIHKLKILREVSHPNIIKFYGVYKDPHTHNFMLVLQLANGGILRNYLEKKWEDVQCRLLVKGSPSYVESRYYLYPDEKIKRDEKSDIYSLGVVFWELTSGTPPFSGSSYRAIIIQISQGKKETIIPETPIDYAKLYMRCWDSEPEKRPT
;
A
#
# COMPACT_ATOMS: atom_id res chain seq x y z
N MET A 1 32.27 15.18 -17.09
CA MET A 1 31.25 14.11 -17.19
C MET A 1 31.75 12.95 -16.33
N THR A 2 31.17 12.52 -15.20
CA THR A 2 29.90 12.81 -14.51
C THR A 2 30.06 12.10 -13.14
N ILE A 3 30.68 12.62 -12.09
CA ILE A 3 30.32 13.71 -11.16
C ILE A 3 28.92 13.60 -10.50
N VAL A 4 28.13 12.54 -10.75
CA VAL A 4 26.83 12.37 -10.05
C VAL A 4 26.74 11.02 -9.29
N SER A 5 27.87 10.37 -9.02
CA SER A 5 27.93 9.09 -8.31
C SER A 5 28.56 9.14 -6.90
N SER A 6 29.21 10.23 -6.48
CA SER A 6 29.92 10.27 -5.18
C SER A 6 29.30 11.17 -4.11
N MET A 7 28.41 12.10 -4.46
CA MET A 7 27.86 13.07 -3.50
C MET A 7 26.69 12.51 -2.65
N ALA A 8 26.11 11.36 -3.03
CA ALA A 8 25.00 10.76 -2.28
C ALA A 8 25.46 9.81 -1.14
N SER A 9 26.62 9.16 -1.27
CA SER A 9 27.20 8.33 -0.20
C SER A 9 27.79 9.15 0.95
N GLN A 10 28.26 10.38 0.67
CA GLN A 10 28.85 11.26 1.69
C GLN A 10 27.83 11.78 2.72
N ASN A 11 26.53 11.79 2.38
CA ASN A 11 25.50 12.37 3.26
C ASN A 11 24.96 11.45 4.36
N TRP A 12 25.24 10.15 4.33
CA TRP A 12 24.98 9.26 5.47
C TRP A 12 26.14 9.27 6.46
N GLU A 13 27.39 9.32 5.99
CA GLU A 13 28.55 9.49 6.87
C GLU A 13 28.50 10.82 7.62
N SER A 14 28.01 11.89 6.98
CA SER A 14 27.81 13.21 7.60
C SER A 14 26.48 13.41 8.32
N ALA A 15 25.54 12.45 8.29
CA ALA A 15 24.32 12.54 9.07
C ALA A 15 24.65 12.58 10.56
N ASP A 16 24.06 13.53 11.27
CA ASP A 16 24.29 13.75 12.70
C ASP A 16 24.09 12.44 13.50
N GLU A 17 24.97 12.21 14.46
CA GLU A 17 25.05 10.96 15.21
C GLU A 17 23.74 10.68 15.97
N THR A 18 23.00 11.74 16.32
CA THR A 18 21.67 11.70 16.92
C THR A 18 20.63 11.04 16.01
N ALA A 19 20.62 11.35 14.71
CA ALA A 19 19.70 10.75 13.74
C ALA A 19 20.02 9.27 13.48
N LYS A 20 21.32 8.93 13.43
CA LYS A 20 21.79 7.54 13.33
C LYS A 20 21.45 6.73 14.59
N ALA A 21 21.60 7.34 15.77
CA ALA A 21 21.23 6.75 17.05
C ALA A 21 19.71 6.57 17.19
N GLU A 22 18.90 7.55 16.78
CA GLU A 22 17.44 7.43 16.77
C GLU A 22 16.98 6.33 15.80
N TYR A 23 17.57 6.24 14.60
CA TYR A 23 17.32 5.15 13.67
C TYR A 23 17.68 3.79 14.28
N ARG A 24 18.90 3.64 14.82
CA ARG A 24 19.33 2.40 15.48
C ARG A 24 18.42 2.05 16.66
N ARG A 25 17.97 3.03 17.44
CA ARG A 25 17.03 2.87 18.55
C ARG A 25 15.67 2.40 18.05
N ILE A 26 15.07 3.06 17.06
CA ILE A 26 13.73 2.72 16.54
C ILE A 26 13.75 1.34 15.87
N VAL A 27 14.81 1.03 15.12
CA VAL A 27 15.00 -0.31 14.55
C VAL A 27 15.20 -1.34 15.66
N LYS A 28 16.07 -1.09 16.65
CA LYS A 28 16.30 -1.99 17.78
C LYS A 28 15.04 -2.18 18.63
N GLU A 29 14.24 -1.15 18.84
CA GLU A 29 12.94 -1.20 19.54
C GLU A 29 11.88 -1.93 18.71
N ALA A 30 11.81 -1.70 17.40
CA ALA A 30 10.93 -2.43 16.49
C ALA A 30 11.34 -3.91 16.36
N LEU A 31 12.63 -4.22 16.59
CA LEU A 31 13.14 -5.58 16.76
C LEU A 31 12.86 -6.13 18.16
N ARG A 32 12.76 -5.28 19.20
CA ARG A 32 12.56 -5.68 20.61
C ARG A 32 11.19 -6.29 20.91
N VAL A 33 10.22 -6.13 20.01
CA VAL A 33 8.94 -6.87 20.04
C VAL A 33 9.14 -8.37 19.65
N ARG A 34 10.37 -8.80 19.37
CA ARG A 34 10.74 -10.21 19.13
C ARG A 34 11.56 -10.81 20.27
N ASN A 35 10.90 -11.29 21.30
CA ASN A 35 11.42 -12.48 21.99
C ASN A 35 10.54 -13.72 21.82
N GLU A 36 9.39 -13.61 21.13
CA GLU A 36 8.53 -14.76 20.85
C GLU A 36 8.58 -15.23 19.39
N MET A 37 9.24 -14.46 18.51
CA MET A 37 9.24 -14.71 17.07
C MET A 37 10.59 -15.16 16.49
N TYR A 38 11.55 -15.54 17.33
CA TYR A 38 12.88 -15.94 16.89
C TYR A 38 13.43 -17.11 17.73
N SER A 39 13.72 -18.21 17.05
CA SER A 39 14.75 -19.17 17.42
C SER A 39 15.84 -19.07 16.35
N GLU A 40 17.11 -18.99 16.76
CA GLU A 40 18.28 -19.03 15.87
C GLU A 40 18.41 -20.34 15.07
N SER A 41 17.57 -21.34 15.38
CA SER A 41 17.75 -22.72 14.90
C SER A 41 17.15 -23.05 13.53
N GLU A 42 16.31 -22.19 12.91
CA GLU A 42 15.61 -22.57 11.67
C GLU A 42 15.61 -21.48 10.58
N PRO A 43 16.62 -21.47 9.69
CA PRO A 43 16.54 -20.72 8.45
C PRO A 43 15.61 -21.45 7.46
N ARG A 44 14.54 -20.75 7.05
CA ARG A 44 13.83 -20.85 5.76
C ARG A 44 13.58 -22.27 5.21
N LYS A 45 12.33 -22.75 5.28
CA LYS A 45 11.81 -23.71 4.29
C LYS A 45 10.55 -23.29 3.51
N ASP A 46 9.71 -22.39 4.00
CA ASP A 46 8.38 -22.18 3.39
C ASP A 46 8.02 -20.72 3.04
N LEU A 47 8.90 -19.98 2.34
CA LEU A 47 8.50 -18.67 1.78
C LEU A 47 7.79 -18.85 0.43
N LYS A 48 6.46 -18.72 0.43
CA LYS A 48 5.66 -18.70 -0.81
C LYS A 48 5.35 -17.27 -1.20
N LEU A 49 5.68 -16.87 -2.43
CA LEU A 49 5.33 -15.54 -2.94
C LEU A 49 3.80 -15.41 -3.03
N LEU A 50 3.25 -14.41 -2.34
CA LEU A 50 1.82 -14.07 -2.37
C LEU A 50 1.54 -12.99 -3.41
N GLY A 51 2.46 -12.05 -3.59
CA GLY A 51 2.29 -10.94 -4.51
C GLY A 51 3.57 -10.18 -4.76
N SER A 52 3.69 -9.66 -5.97
CA SER A 52 4.84 -8.89 -6.44
C SER A 52 4.31 -7.57 -6.98
N GLY A 53 4.64 -6.47 -6.31
CA GLY A 53 4.29 -5.12 -6.73
C GLY A 53 5.53 -4.27 -6.89
N GLY A 54 5.45 -3.16 -7.60
CA GLY A 54 6.66 -2.36 -7.86
C GLY A 54 7.22 -1.59 -6.66
N TYR A 55 6.61 -1.72 -5.47
CA TYR A 55 7.14 -1.21 -4.21
C TYR A 55 7.65 -2.31 -3.27
N ALA A 56 7.17 -3.56 -3.40
CA ALA A 56 7.47 -4.63 -2.48
C ALA A 56 7.11 -6.01 -3.03
N ASN A 57 7.81 -7.03 -2.54
CA ASN A 57 7.35 -8.42 -2.62
C ASN A 57 6.71 -8.81 -1.30
N VAL A 58 5.62 -9.56 -1.34
CA VAL A 58 4.95 -10.11 -0.16
C VAL A 58 5.02 -11.63 -0.24
N TYR A 59 5.50 -12.25 0.82
CA TYR A 59 5.63 -13.70 0.96
C TYR A 59 4.76 -14.18 2.13
N SER A 60 4.26 -15.40 2.10
CA SER A 60 3.80 -16.07 3.32
C SER A 60 4.99 -16.71 4.03
N ALA A 61 5.00 -16.67 5.35
CA ALA A 61 5.96 -17.37 6.18
C ALA A 61 5.23 -18.10 7.30
N LYS A 62 5.68 -19.32 7.63
CA LYS A 62 5.21 -20.07 8.79
C LYS A 62 6.25 -19.97 9.91
N PHE A 63 5.81 -19.65 11.11
CA PHE A 63 6.65 -19.52 12.29
C PHE A 63 5.86 -19.95 13.55
N ASN A 64 6.44 -20.83 14.39
CA ASN A 64 5.78 -21.44 15.56
C ASN A 64 4.37 -21.96 15.25
N GLY A 65 4.20 -22.64 14.11
CA GLY A 65 2.90 -23.17 13.67
C GLY A 65 1.92 -22.12 13.12
N LYS A 66 2.19 -20.82 13.26
CA LYS A 66 1.34 -19.72 12.78
C LYS A 66 1.83 -19.16 11.44
N GLN A 67 0.92 -18.66 10.61
CA GLN A 67 1.24 -18.06 9.32
C GLN A 67 1.22 -16.52 9.37
N TYR A 68 2.10 -15.91 8.58
CA TYR A 68 2.33 -14.48 8.52
C TYR A 68 2.55 -14.03 7.09
N ALA A 69 2.26 -12.75 6.81
CA ALA A 69 2.66 -12.08 5.59
C ALA A 69 3.96 -11.29 5.85
N VAL A 70 4.97 -11.53 5.03
CA VAL A 70 6.29 -10.87 5.14
C VAL A 70 6.49 -9.99 3.91
N LYS A 71 6.49 -8.68 4.12
CA LYS A 71 6.63 -7.68 3.05
C LYS A 71 8.07 -7.22 2.95
N ASN A 72 8.78 -7.71 1.94
CA ASN A 72 10.14 -7.29 1.61
C ASN A 72 10.12 -5.94 0.90
N LEU A 73 10.72 -4.95 1.54
CA LEU A 73 10.83 -3.59 1.03
C LEU A 73 12.04 -3.53 0.07
N ARG A 74 11.76 -3.62 -1.24
CA ARG A 74 12.77 -3.82 -2.31
C ARG A 74 13.92 -2.81 -2.37
N LYS A 75 13.84 -1.67 -1.67
CA LYS A 75 14.81 -0.56 -1.75
C LYS A 75 15.65 -0.35 -0.47
N THR A 76 15.47 -1.18 0.56
CA THR A 76 16.06 -0.87 1.87
C THR A 76 17.56 -1.15 1.98
N LEU A 77 18.19 -1.64 0.91
CA LEU A 77 19.64 -1.89 0.86
C LEU A 77 20.51 -0.63 0.69
N ARG A 78 19.92 0.53 0.34
CA ARG A 78 20.67 1.78 0.07
C ARG A 78 20.22 2.99 0.89
N LEU A 79 19.34 2.78 1.88
CA LEU A 79 18.60 3.79 2.64
C LEU A 79 19.31 5.16 2.72
N GLU A 80 18.96 6.06 1.80
CA GLU A 80 19.26 7.48 1.94
C GLU A 80 18.44 8.05 3.12
N HIS A 81 18.89 9.18 3.69
CA HIS A 81 18.24 9.80 4.87
C HIS A 81 16.72 9.94 4.73
N LYS A 82 16.24 10.33 3.53
CA LYS A 82 14.80 10.48 3.24
C LYS A 82 14.03 9.16 3.27
N GLU A 83 14.62 8.08 2.78
CA GLU A 83 13.99 6.75 2.77
C GLU A 83 13.94 6.15 4.19
N ALA A 84 15.00 6.37 4.98
CA ALA A 84 15.05 5.95 6.38
C ALA A 84 13.99 6.67 7.23
N MET A 85 13.85 7.99 7.07
CA MET A 85 12.82 8.78 7.77
C MET A 85 11.41 8.35 7.37
N SER A 86 11.17 8.07 6.08
CA SER A 86 9.89 7.53 5.62
C SER A 86 9.57 6.17 6.24
N LEU A 87 10.56 5.28 6.35
CA LEU A 87 10.40 3.99 7.01
C LEU A 87 10.12 4.15 8.51
N ILE A 88 10.87 4.99 9.21
CA ILE A 88 10.66 5.28 10.64
C ILE A 88 9.23 5.78 10.87
N HIS A 89 8.81 6.79 10.13
CA HIS A 89 7.48 7.38 10.28
C HIS A 89 6.39 6.33 10.06
N LYS A 90 6.54 5.49 9.02
CA LYS A 90 5.63 4.37 8.76
C LYS A 90 5.59 3.37 9.92
N LEU A 91 6.74 3.02 10.50
CA LEU A 91 6.80 2.10 11.63
C LEU A 91 6.13 2.68 12.88
N LYS A 92 6.24 3.99 13.13
CA LYS A 92 5.54 4.67 14.24
C LYS A 92 4.02 4.51 14.09
N ILE A 93 3.47 4.84 12.93
CA ILE A 93 2.02 4.70 12.65
C ILE A 93 1.56 3.24 12.78
N LEU A 94 2.27 2.30 12.16
CA LEU A 94 1.88 0.88 12.17
C LEU A 94 1.88 0.26 13.57
N ARG A 95 2.63 0.82 14.53
CA ARG A 95 2.64 0.37 15.93
C ARG A 95 1.44 0.87 16.72
N GLU A 96 0.94 2.05 16.41
CA GLU A 96 -0.18 2.68 17.11
C GLU A 96 -1.54 2.14 16.61
N VAL A 97 -1.61 1.69 15.37
CA VAL A 97 -2.84 1.18 14.76
C VAL A 97 -3.13 -0.26 15.19
N SER A 98 -4.24 -0.45 15.92
CA SER A 98 -4.75 -1.77 16.29
C SER A 98 -6.28 -1.81 16.20
N HIS A 99 -6.81 -2.45 15.16
CA HIS A 99 -8.25 -2.56 14.91
C HIS A 99 -8.57 -3.90 14.21
N PRO A 100 -9.72 -4.55 14.48
CA PRO A 100 -10.10 -5.84 13.85
C PRO A 100 -10.13 -5.82 12.32
N ASN A 101 -10.42 -4.68 11.69
CA ASN A 101 -10.47 -4.52 10.23
C ASN A 101 -9.18 -3.96 9.61
N ILE A 102 -8.09 -3.87 10.37
CA ILE A 102 -6.78 -3.43 9.86
C ILE A 102 -5.77 -4.56 10.07
N ILE A 103 -4.98 -4.86 9.03
CA ILE A 103 -3.93 -5.89 9.08
C ILE A 103 -2.96 -5.57 10.22
N LYS A 104 -2.92 -6.44 11.23
CA LYS A 104 -2.06 -6.26 12.39
C LYS A 104 -0.58 -6.27 11.98
N PHE A 105 0.16 -5.28 12.47
CA PHE A 105 1.62 -5.22 12.38
C PHE A 105 2.24 -5.93 13.59
N TYR A 106 3.17 -6.87 13.34
CA TYR A 106 3.84 -7.61 14.40
C TYR A 106 5.28 -7.14 14.64
N GLY A 107 5.93 -6.56 13.64
CA GLY A 107 7.30 -6.06 13.79
C GLY A 107 8.09 -6.08 12.50
N VAL A 108 9.39 -5.85 12.64
CA VAL A 108 10.33 -5.82 11.51
C VAL A 108 11.27 -7.02 11.59
N TYR A 109 11.64 -7.56 10.44
CA TYR A 109 12.68 -8.55 10.26
C TYR A 109 13.83 -7.94 9.47
N LYS A 110 15.08 -8.15 9.89
CA LYS A 110 16.23 -7.92 9.03
C LYS A 110 16.74 -9.26 8.52
N ASP A 111 16.74 -9.45 7.22
CA ASP A 111 17.29 -10.66 6.60
C ASP A 111 18.82 -10.70 6.80
N PRO A 112 19.39 -11.74 7.41
CA PRO A 112 20.83 -11.82 7.62
C PRO A 112 21.61 -11.98 6.32
N HIS A 113 21.01 -12.54 5.26
CA HIS A 113 21.69 -12.77 3.97
C HIS A 113 21.60 -11.57 3.05
N THR A 114 20.40 -11.00 2.91
CA THR A 114 20.17 -9.89 1.99
C THR A 114 20.25 -8.52 2.66
N HIS A 115 20.35 -8.47 3.99
CA HIS A 115 20.29 -7.26 4.82
C HIS A 115 19.06 -6.36 4.60
N ASN A 116 18.07 -6.82 3.83
CA ASN A 116 16.81 -6.12 3.64
C ASN A 116 15.96 -6.16 4.90
N PHE A 117 15.24 -5.05 5.12
CA PHE A 117 14.18 -5.02 6.12
C PHE A 117 12.88 -5.53 5.51
N MET A 118 12.19 -6.39 6.26
CA MET A 118 10.89 -6.93 5.92
C MET A 118 9.90 -6.62 7.03
N LEU A 119 8.68 -6.24 6.68
CA LEU A 119 7.61 -6.05 7.65
C LEU A 119 6.89 -7.38 7.88
N VAL A 120 6.67 -7.73 9.14
CA VAL A 120 5.91 -8.91 9.54
C VAL A 120 4.48 -8.47 9.86
N LEU A 121 3.52 -9.02 9.13
CA LEU A 121 2.12 -8.62 9.12
C LEU A 121 1.21 -9.84 9.31
N GLN A 122 -0.03 -9.60 9.76
CA GLN A 122 -1.09 -10.59 9.72
C GLN A 122 -1.32 -11.06 8.29
N LEU A 123 -1.39 -12.38 8.11
CA LEU A 123 -1.81 -12.99 6.87
C LEU A 123 -3.33 -12.95 6.78
N ALA A 124 -3.87 -12.33 5.74
CA ALA A 124 -5.28 -12.41 5.39
C ALA A 124 -5.52 -13.66 4.53
N ASN A 125 -5.97 -14.74 5.18
CA ASN A 125 -6.12 -16.06 4.53
C ASN A 125 -7.18 -16.06 3.41
N GLY A 126 -8.11 -15.10 3.41
CA GLY A 126 -9.11 -14.91 2.35
C GLY A 126 -8.55 -14.30 1.06
N GLY A 127 -7.27 -13.94 1.01
CA GLY A 127 -6.67 -13.24 -0.12
C GLY A 127 -7.07 -11.77 -0.18
N ILE A 128 -6.95 -11.17 -1.36
CA ILE A 128 -7.33 -9.76 -1.60
C ILE A 128 -8.77 -9.68 -2.11
N LEU A 129 -9.45 -8.57 -1.79
CA LEU A 129 -10.84 -8.31 -2.19
C LEU A 129 -11.06 -8.53 -3.69
N ARG A 130 -10.12 -8.08 -4.53
CA ARG A 130 -10.19 -8.26 -5.98
C ARG A 130 -10.38 -9.72 -6.40
N ASN A 131 -9.57 -10.63 -5.87
CA ASN A 131 -9.66 -12.05 -6.21
C ASN A 131 -10.98 -12.66 -5.74
N TYR A 132 -11.55 -12.14 -4.65
CA TYR A 132 -12.87 -12.56 -4.19
C TYR A 132 -13.97 -12.09 -5.15
N LEU A 133 -13.91 -10.83 -5.59
CA LEU A 133 -14.87 -10.27 -6.56
C LEU A 133 -14.81 -10.99 -7.91
N GLU A 134 -13.62 -11.23 -8.45
CA GLU A 134 -13.43 -11.97 -9.71
C GLU A 134 -14.00 -13.40 -9.66
N LYS A 135 -13.92 -14.07 -8.50
CA LYS A 135 -14.49 -15.40 -8.32
C LYS A 135 -16.00 -15.39 -8.12
N LYS A 136 -16.52 -14.37 -7.44
CA LYS A 136 -17.96 -14.27 -7.16
C LYS A 136 -18.75 -13.86 -8.41
N TRP A 137 -18.11 -13.15 -9.33
CA TRP A 137 -18.65 -12.77 -10.63
C TRP A 137 -17.83 -13.46 -11.73
N GLU A 138 -17.96 -14.79 -11.85
CA GLU A 138 -17.19 -15.66 -12.77
C GLU A 138 -17.21 -15.18 -14.24
N ASP A 139 -18.21 -14.39 -14.64
CA ASP A 139 -18.33 -13.80 -15.98
C ASP A 139 -17.41 -12.60 -16.26
N VAL A 140 -16.66 -12.09 -15.27
CA VAL A 140 -15.86 -10.88 -15.40
C VAL A 140 -14.37 -11.23 -15.36
N GLN A 141 -13.82 -11.65 -16.50
CA GLN A 141 -12.37 -11.74 -16.67
C GLN A 141 -11.76 -10.34 -16.86
N CYS A 142 -11.27 -9.74 -15.78
CA CYS A 142 -10.56 -8.47 -15.86
C CYS A 142 -9.23 -8.51 -15.10
N ARG A 143 -8.15 -8.88 -15.80
CA ARG A 143 -6.79 -8.72 -15.26
C ARG A 143 -6.35 -7.27 -15.39
N LEU A 144 -6.12 -6.58 -14.28
CA LEU A 144 -5.29 -5.37 -14.31
C LEU A 144 -4.33 -5.22 -13.12
N LEU A 145 -3.19 -4.63 -13.45
CA LEU A 145 -1.95 -4.52 -12.69
C LEU A 145 -2.11 -3.71 -11.40
N VAL A 146 -1.75 -4.34 -10.27
CA VAL A 146 -1.83 -3.82 -8.89
C VAL A 146 -0.77 -2.73 -8.61
N LYS A 147 -0.54 -1.79 -9.52
CA LYS A 147 0.42 -0.70 -9.27
C LYS A 147 -0.18 0.67 -9.61
N GLY A 148 -0.74 1.32 -8.58
CA GLY A 148 -1.19 2.71 -8.63
C GLY A 148 -2.26 2.95 -9.69
N SER A 149 -3.36 2.20 -9.62
CA SER A 149 -4.43 2.30 -10.62
C SER A 149 -5.06 3.69 -10.58
N PRO A 150 -5.02 4.46 -11.69
CA PRO A 150 -5.46 5.85 -11.73
C PRO A 150 -6.94 6.01 -11.43
N SER A 151 -7.72 4.94 -11.62
CA SER A 151 -9.14 4.87 -11.33
C SER A 151 -9.53 5.14 -9.88
N TYR A 152 -8.65 4.83 -8.92
CA TYR A 152 -8.90 5.07 -7.49
C TYR A 152 -8.30 6.38 -7.00
N VAL A 153 -7.48 7.02 -7.83
CA VAL A 153 -6.86 8.29 -7.48
C VAL A 153 -7.89 9.38 -7.69
N GLU A 154 -7.98 10.29 -6.72
CA GLU A 154 -8.85 11.44 -6.78
C GLU A 154 -8.67 12.23 -8.08
N SER A 155 -9.78 12.54 -8.75
CA SER A 155 -9.76 13.17 -10.08
C SER A 155 -9.05 14.52 -10.13
N ARG A 156 -9.04 15.28 -9.03
CA ARG A 156 -8.34 16.58 -8.94
C ARG A 156 -6.86 16.48 -9.31
N TYR A 157 -6.19 15.37 -9.00
CA TYR A 157 -4.79 15.14 -9.39
C TYR A 157 -4.57 15.13 -10.91
N TYR A 158 -5.61 14.83 -11.69
CA TYR A 158 -5.58 14.81 -13.15
C TYR A 158 -6.19 16.07 -13.78
N LEU A 159 -7.13 16.72 -13.08
CA LEU A 159 -7.79 17.95 -13.53
C LEU A 159 -6.91 19.18 -13.33
N TYR A 160 -6.12 19.21 -12.26
CA TYR A 160 -5.27 20.36 -11.88
C TYR A 160 -3.81 19.90 -11.69
N PRO A 161 -3.13 19.44 -12.77
CA PRO A 161 -1.80 18.85 -12.66
C PRO A 161 -0.72 19.84 -12.20
N ASP A 162 -0.94 21.14 -12.41
CA ASP A 162 -0.04 22.21 -11.97
C ASP A 162 -0.24 22.59 -10.49
N GLU A 163 -1.34 22.15 -9.88
CA GLU A 163 -1.62 22.41 -8.47
C GLU A 163 -0.98 21.36 -7.58
N LYS A 164 -0.33 21.83 -6.51
CA LYS A 164 0.22 20.96 -5.48
C LYS A 164 -0.87 20.49 -4.52
N ILE A 165 -1.72 19.58 -4.98
CA ILE A 165 -2.80 19.00 -4.18
C ILE A 165 -2.20 18.10 -3.09
N LYS A 166 -2.41 18.48 -1.83
CA LYS A 166 -2.05 17.65 -0.67
C LYS A 166 -3.08 16.53 -0.53
N ARG A 167 -2.60 15.30 -0.31
CA ARG A 167 -3.47 14.18 0.05
C ARG A 167 -4.00 14.37 1.47
N ASP A 168 -5.30 14.19 1.64
CA ASP A 168 -6.02 14.29 2.90
C ASP A 168 -7.03 13.13 3.05
N GLU A 169 -7.82 13.16 4.11
CA GLU A 169 -8.89 12.19 4.35
C GLU A 169 -9.96 12.21 3.24
N LYS A 170 -10.22 13.36 2.61
CA LYS A 170 -11.20 13.47 1.51
C LYS A 170 -10.72 12.77 0.25
N SER A 171 -9.41 12.72 -0.01
CA SER A 171 -8.83 11.87 -1.06
C SER A 171 -9.06 10.37 -0.79
N ASP A 172 -9.02 9.96 0.48
CA ASP A 172 -9.28 8.58 0.88
C ASP A 172 -10.78 8.24 0.77
N ILE A 173 -11.68 9.19 1.09
CA ILE A 173 -13.13 9.04 0.85
C ILE A 173 -13.45 8.89 -0.64
N TYR A 174 -12.77 9.63 -1.53
CA TYR A 174 -12.90 9.41 -2.98
C TYR A 174 -12.54 7.97 -3.36
N SER A 175 -11.39 7.50 -2.88
CA SER A 175 -10.91 6.14 -3.15
C SER A 175 -11.89 5.09 -2.63
N LEU A 176 -12.49 5.33 -1.46
CA LEU A 176 -13.52 4.47 -0.87
C LEU A 176 -14.80 4.44 -1.71
N GLY A 177 -15.22 5.57 -2.28
CA GLY A 177 -16.35 5.63 -3.22
C GLY A 177 -16.14 4.75 -4.45
N VAL A 178 -14.93 4.77 -5.02
CA VAL A 178 -14.59 3.89 -6.14
C VAL A 178 -14.64 2.41 -5.72
N VAL A 179 -14.18 2.07 -4.51
CA VAL A 179 -14.30 0.70 -3.96
C VAL A 179 -15.75 0.29 -3.75
N PHE A 180 -16.62 1.18 -3.24
CA PHE A 180 -18.04 0.90 -3.11
C PHE A 180 -18.71 0.64 -4.45
N TRP A 181 -18.37 1.41 -5.49
CA TRP A 181 -18.83 1.13 -6.84
C TRP A 181 -18.34 -0.23 -7.34
N GLU A 182 -17.05 -0.55 -7.14
CA GLU A 182 -16.46 -1.84 -7.51
C GLU A 182 -17.16 -3.03 -6.84
N LEU A 183 -17.57 -2.87 -5.57
CA LEU A 183 -18.33 -3.89 -4.85
C LEU A 183 -19.71 -4.15 -5.46
N THR A 184 -20.32 -3.15 -6.09
CA THR A 184 -21.62 -3.29 -6.78
C THR A 184 -21.48 -3.81 -8.20
N SER A 185 -20.46 -3.39 -8.93
CA SER A 185 -20.24 -3.83 -10.31
C SER A 185 -19.60 -5.20 -10.41
N GLY A 186 -18.84 -5.61 -9.39
CA GLY A 186 -17.98 -6.80 -9.44
C GLY A 186 -16.77 -6.63 -10.37
N THR A 187 -16.64 -5.49 -11.06
CA THR A 187 -15.62 -5.26 -12.08
C THR A 187 -14.65 -4.14 -11.67
N PRO A 188 -13.40 -4.14 -12.16
CA PRO A 188 -12.54 -2.98 -11.98
C PRO A 188 -13.16 -1.73 -12.62
N PRO A 189 -13.02 -0.55 -12.00
CA PRO A 189 -13.41 0.71 -12.60
C PRO A 189 -12.61 0.97 -13.88
N PHE A 190 -13.31 1.50 -14.87
CA PHE A 190 -12.89 1.74 -16.25
C PHE A 190 -12.37 0.48 -16.93
N SER A 191 -13.04 -0.66 -16.70
CA SER A 191 -12.70 -1.93 -17.32
C SER A 191 -12.63 -1.82 -18.85
N GLY A 192 -11.67 -2.51 -19.45
CA GLY A 192 -11.38 -2.46 -20.90
C GLY A 192 -10.60 -1.22 -21.36
N SER A 193 -10.40 -0.21 -20.52
CA SER A 193 -9.58 0.96 -20.86
C SER A 193 -8.10 0.74 -20.54
N SER A 194 -7.22 1.26 -21.39
CA SER A 194 -5.78 1.30 -21.10
C SER A 194 -5.48 2.31 -19.99
N TYR A 195 -4.35 2.14 -19.28
CA TYR A 195 -3.91 3.06 -18.22
C TYR A 195 -3.98 4.54 -18.62
N ARG A 196 -3.51 4.88 -19.84
CA ARG A 196 -3.56 6.27 -20.36
C ARG A 196 -4.99 6.72 -20.67
N ALA A 197 -5.81 5.84 -21.24
CA ALA A 197 -7.20 6.16 -21.55
C ALA A 197 -8.00 6.45 -20.27
N ILE A 198 -7.75 5.71 -19.18
CA ILE A 198 -8.36 5.97 -17.87
C ILE A 198 -8.02 7.39 -17.39
N ILE A 199 -6.75 7.78 -17.44
CA ILE A 199 -6.33 9.13 -17.03
C ILE A 199 -7.03 10.20 -17.86
N ILE A 200 -7.08 10.05 -19.19
CA ILE A 200 -7.75 11.00 -20.09
C ILE A 200 -9.24 11.12 -19.78
N GLN A 201 -9.90 9.98 -19.54
CA GLN A 201 -11.32 9.95 -19.20
C GLN A 201 -11.59 10.68 -17.87
N ILE A 202 -10.77 10.41 -16.84
CA ILE A 202 -10.91 11.07 -15.54
C ILE A 202 -10.61 12.58 -15.63
N SER A 203 -9.60 12.99 -16.41
CA SER A 203 -9.32 14.41 -16.65
C SER A 203 -10.41 15.13 -17.45
N GLN A 204 -11.31 14.38 -18.10
CA GLN A 204 -12.51 14.92 -18.75
C GLN A 204 -13.72 14.92 -17.80
N GLY A 205 -13.54 14.57 -16.52
CA GLY A 205 -14.60 14.50 -15.53
C GLY A 205 -15.47 13.24 -15.63
N LYS A 206 -15.09 12.26 -16.46
CA LYS A 206 -15.84 11.01 -16.59
C LYS A 206 -15.78 10.21 -15.29
N LYS A 207 -16.93 9.71 -14.88
CA LYS A 207 -17.10 8.79 -13.75
C LYS A 207 -17.82 7.54 -14.24
N GLU A 208 -17.82 6.50 -13.41
CA GLU A 208 -18.56 5.29 -13.71
C GLU A 208 -20.08 5.51 -13.61
N THR A 209 -20.82 4.67 -14.34
CA THR A 209 -22.28 4.70 -14.34
C THR A 209 -22.85 3.95 -13.14
N ILE A 210 -24.08 4.27 -12.74
CA ILE A 210 -24.78 3.55 -11.67
C ILE A 210 -25.10 2.14 -12.18
N ILE A 211 -24.73 1.13 -11.41
CA ILE A 211 -25.03 -0.27 -11.73
C ILE A 211 -26.51 -0.52 -11.47
N PRO A 212 -27.28 -1.05 -12.46
CA PRO A 212 -28.67 -1.44 -12.26
C PRO A 212 -28.83 -2.33 -11.02
N GLU A 213 -29.99 -2.23 -10.36
CA GLU A 213 -30.31 -3.00 -9.13
C GLU A 213 -29.51 -2.62 -7.87
N THR A 214 -28.55 -1.69 -7.97
CA THR A 214 -27.89 -1.14 -6.77
C THR A 214 -28.92 -0.38 -5.93
N PRO A 215 -29.03 -0.65 -4.61
CA PRO A 215 -29.90 0.12 -3.73
C PRO A 215 -29.61 1.62 -3.84
N ILE A 216 -30.65 2.43 -4.05
CA ILE A 216 -30.49 3.83 -4.45
C ILE A 216 -29.70 4.66 -3.42
N ASP A 217 -29.85 4.36 -2.14
CA ASP A 217 -29.12 5.05 -1.08
C ASP A 217 -27.64 4.68 -1.04
N TYR A 218 -27.31 3.44 -1.41
CA TYR A 218 -25.92 3.00 -1.57
C TYR A 218 -25.28 3.68 -2.80
N ALA A 219 -26.03 3.78 -3.90
CA ALA A 219 -25.58 4.51 -5.09
C ALA A 219 -25.31 5.99 -4.77
N LYS A 220 -26.25 6.66 -4.10
CA LYS A 220 -26.07 8.04 -3.64
C LYS A 220 -24.84 8.19 -2.73
N LEU A 221 -24.57 7.22 -1.86
CA LEU A 221 -23.40 7.26 -0.97
C LEU A 221 -22.10 7.28 -1.77
N TYR A 222 -21.85 6.28 -2.62
CA TYR A 222 -20.57 6.26 -3.36
C TYR A 222 -20.47 7.42 -4.36
N MET A 223 -21.61 7.90 -4.87
CA MET A 223 -21.64 9.09 -5.72
C MET A 223 -21.19 10.36 -5.00
N ARG A 224 -21.56 10.51 -3.72
CA ARG A 224 -21.07 11.61 -2.88
C ARG A 224 -19.61 11.42 -2.50
N CYS A 225 -19.16 10.18 -2.29
CA CYS A 225 -17.77 9.89 -1.95
C CYS A 225 -16.78 10.38 -3.01
N TRP A 226 -17.11 10.22 -4.30
CA TRP A 226 -16.22 10.65 -5.40
C TRP A 226 -16.60 12.01 -6.02
N ASP A 227 -17.30 12.87 -5.28
CA ASP A 227 -17.63 14.23 -5.75
C ASP A 227 -16.34 14.97 -6.15
N SER A 228 -16.44 15.79 -7.21
CA SER A 228 -15.32 16.59 -7.70
C SER A 228 -14.85 17.60 -6.66
N GLU A 229 -15.76 18.10 -5.80
CA GLU A 229 -15.46 18.98 -4.69
C GLU A 229 -15.24 18.18 -3.39
N PRO A 230 -14.03 18.22 -2.78
CA PRO A 230 -13.73 17.47 -1.56
C PRO A 230 -14.68 17.75 -0.39
N GLU A 231 -15.12 18.99 -0.24
CA GLU A 231 -16.01 19.42 0.85
C GLU A 231 -17.40 18.79 0.78
N LYS A 232 -17.85 18.39 -0.41
CA LYS A 232 -19.14 17.73 -0.61
C LYS A 232 -19.12 16.25 -0.24
N ARG A 233 -17.92 15.67 -0.05
CA ARG A 233 -17.74 14.26 0.31
C ARG A 233 -18.09 14.04 1.79
N PRO A 234 -18.66 12.89 2.16
CA PRO A 234 -18.94 12.55 3.56
C PRO A 234 -17.66 12.42 4.40
N THR A 235 -17.84 12.30 5.72
CA THR A 235 -16.79 12.03 6.73
C THR A 235 -17.13 10.77 7.49
#